data_AF-A0A7S1ENU7-F1
#
_entry.id   AF-A0A7S1ENU7-F1
#
_cell.length_a   1.000
_cell.length_b   1.000
_cell.length_c   1.000
_cell.angle_alpha   90.00
_cell.angle_beta   90.00
_cell.angle_gamma   90.00
#
_symmetry.space_group_name_H-M   'P 1'
#
loop_
_entity.id
_entity.type
_entity.pdbx_description
1 polymer ?
#
loop_
_entity_poly.entity_id
_entity_poly.type
_entity_poly.pdbx_seq_one_letter_code
_entity_poly.pdbx_strand_id
1 'polypeptide(L)'
;VWRQVLAEPSKNFSPSQSFFDFGGSLKFVELAGALSKQWGVTVTVAEVIAKPTLKEMAILSTETEQAQFDPTAEAAKYDFSKFTKVTSKARSGKAKVLLTGATGYLGAYLLKELAENDSVETIYAVVRAKDESRAMQRVVDVYTKRGLEFSDNVKSKTVFVCG
;
A
#
# COMPACT_ATOMS: atom_id res chain seq x y z
N VAL A 1 18.92 17.68 11.65
CA VAL A 1 17.86 17.20 10.73
C VAL A 1 16.79 16.35 11.41
N TRP A 2 17.06 15.13 11.91
CA TRP A 2 15.98 14.23 12.41
C TRP A 2 15.07 14.85 13.46
N ARG A 3 15.62 15.51 14.49
CA ARG A 3 14.84 16.22 15.52
C ARG A 3 13.87 17.25 14.93
N GLN A 4 14.30 17.98 13.90
CA GLN A 4 13.49 18.99 13.24
C GLN A 4 12.39 18.35 12.40
N VAL A 5 12.74 17.36 11.56
CA VAL A 5 11.79 16.67 10.69
C VAL A 5 10.74 15.93 11.53
N LEU A 6 11.15 15.19 12.55
CA LEU A 6 10.24 14.44 13.43
C LEU A 6 9.46 15.32 14.40
N ALA A 7 9.79 16.62 14.52
CA ALA A 7 9.26 17.53 15.53
C ALA A 7 9.52 17.06 16.98
N GLU A 8 10.71 16.50 17.20
CA GLU A 8 11.17 15.90 18.47
C GLU A 8 12.46 16.59 18.94
N PRO A 9 12.38 17.84 19.44
CA PRO A 9 13.55 18.71 19.65
C PRO A 9 14.47 18.25 20.79
N SER A 10 13.93 17.58 21.81
CA SER A 10 14.67 17.13 22.99
C SER A 10 15.11 15.66 22.93
N LYS A 11 14.66 14.91 21.93
CA LYS A 11 14.90 13.47 21.84
C LYS A 11 16.33 13.16 21.42
N ASN A 12 16.98 12.24 22.13
CA ASN A 12 18.27 11.72 21.74
C ASN A 12 18.08 10.41 20.96
N PHE A 13 18.55 10.38 19.73
CA PHE A 13 18.41 9.22 18.85
C PHE A 13 19.71 8.41 18.87
N SER A 14 19.60 7.11 19.07
CA SER A 14 20.72 6.18 18.93
C SER A 14 21.09 6.00 17.46
N PRO A 15 22.38 5.80 17.12
CA PRO A 15 22.82 5.54 15.75
C PRO A 15 22.13 4.37 15.04
N SER A 16 21.65 3.38 15.80
CA SER A 16 21.00 2.16 15.29
C SER A 16 19.48 2.23 15.23
N GLN A 17 18.86 3.31 15.68
CA GLN A 17 17.41 3.45 15.64
C GLN A 17 16.94 3.82 14.24
N SER A 18 15.84 3.22 13.80
CA SER A 18 15.22 3.51 12.51
C SER A 18 14.42 4.80 12.58
N PHE A 19 14.51 5.61 11.53
CA PHE A 19 13.70 6.81 11.35
C PHE A 19 12.20 6.49 11.37
N PHE A 20 11.83 5.32 10.86
CA PHE A 20 10.44 4.88 10.73
C PHE A 20 9.81 4.52 12.09
N ASP A 21 10.60 4.15 13.09
CA ASP A 21 10.12 3.85 14.44
C ASP A 21 9.50 5.07 15.14
N PHE A 22 9.80 6.28 14.63
CA PHE A 22 9.35 7.54 15.21
C PHE A 22 8.36 8.29 14.30
N GLY A 23 7.67 7.58 13.40
CA GLY A 23 6.70 8.18 12.49
C GLY A 23 7.33 8.79 11.23
N GLY A 24 8.56 8.39 10.92
CA GLY A 24 9.28 8.82 9.71
C GLY A 24 8.63 8.41 8.38
N SER A 25 7.69 7.47 8.38
CA SER A 25 7.06 6.93 7.16
C SER A 25 6.29 7.95 6.34
N LEU A 26 5.88 9.07 6.95
CA LEU A 26 5.23 10.18 6.27
C LEU A 26 6.18 11.34 5.96
N LYS A 27 7.41 11.31 6.52
CA LYS A 27 8.35 12.43 6.53
C LYS A 27 9.68 12.11 5.84
N PHE A 28 9.80 10.97 5.16
CA PHE A 28 11.06 10.55 4.52
C PHE A 28 11.43 11.44 3.32
N VAL A 29 10.45 12.00 2.60
CA VAL A 29 10.70 12.97 1.51
C VAL A 29 11.26 14.28 2.09
N GLU A 30 10.66 14.78 3.18
CA GLU A 30 11.16 15.95 3.91
C GLU A 30 12.56 15.70 4.47
N LEU A 31 12.82 14.49 4.98
CA LEU A 31 14.14 14.08 5.43
C LEU A 31 15.16 14.12 4.28
N ALA A 32 14.88 13.50 3.14
CA ALA A 32 15.78 13.50 1.98
C ALA A 32 16.11 14.94 1.52
N GLY A 33 15.09 15.80 1.43
CA GLY A 33 15.27 17.21 1.10
C GLY A 33 16.09 17.99 2.15
N ALA A 34 15.84 17.75 3.44
CA ALA A 34 16.59 18.39 4.52
C ALA A 34 18.05 17.94 4.58
N LEU A 35 18.33 16.65 4.32
CA LEU A 35 19.70 16.13 4.20
C LEU A 35 20.44 16.79 3.05
N SER A 36 19.81 16.87 1.88
CA SER A 36 20.40 17.51 0.70
C SER A 36 20.64 19.00 0.91
N LYS A 37 19.68 19.72 1.49
CA LYS A 37 19.80 21.16 1.76
C LYS A 37 20.85 21.50 2.82
N GLN A 38 20.94 20.72 3.90
CA GLN A 38 21.82 21.05 5.03
C GLN A 38 23.26 20.57 4.84
N TRP A 39 23.46 19.46 4.13
CA TRP A 39 24.77 18.82 4.02
C TRP A 39 25.27 18.65 2.58
N GLY A 40 24.52 19.09 1.57
CA GLY A 40 24.93 19.00 0.16
C GLY A 40 25.02 17.57 -0.36
N VAL A 41 24.51 16.59 0.39
CA VAL A 41 24.54 15.17 0.02
C VAL A 41 23.38 14.88 -0.93
N THR A 42 23.65 14.23 -2.06
CA THR A 42 22.60 13.77 -2.96
C THR A 42 22.02 12.47 -2.41
N VAL A 43 20.99 12.58 -1.57
CA VAL A 43 20.29 11.42 -0.99
C VAL A 43 18.94 11.26 -1.68
N THR A 44 18.72 10.10 -2.30
CA THR A 44 17.43 9.74 -2.89
C THR A 44 16.47 9.22 -1.82
N VAL A 45 15.17 9.34 -2.12
CA VAL A 45 14.10 8.73 -1.30
C VAL A 45 14.31 7.23 -1.09
N ALA A 46 14.74 6.51 -2.13
CA ALA A 46 14.96 5.08 -2.07
C ALA A 46 16.08 4.71 -1.07
N GLU A 47 17.15 5.51 -1.04
CA GLU A 47 18.25 5.31 -0.10
C GLU A 47 17.85 5.56 1.35
N VAL A 48 17.03 6.59 1.63
CA VAL A 48 16.48 6.83 2.97
C VAL A 48 15.62 5.66 3.45
N ILE A 49 14.87 5.03 2.53
CA ILE A 49 14.05 3.86 2.85
C ILE A 49 14.91 2.62 3.08
N ALA A 50 15.92 2.40 2.23
CA ALA A 50 16.80 1.24 2.31
C ALA A 50 17.78 1.29 3.50
N LYS A 51 18.16 2.49 3.94
CA LYS A 51 19.12 2.74 5.02
C LYS A 51 18.49 3.65 6.09
N PRO A 52 17.54 3.13 6.89
CA PRO A 52 16.67 3.94 7.73
C PRO A 52 17.32 4.45 9.02
N THR A 53 18.52 4.02 9.38
CA THR A 53 19.18 4.43 10.64
C THR A 53 20.16 5.59 10.46
N LEU A 54 20.44 6.34 11.53
CA LEU A 54 21.46 7.40 11.51
C LEU A 54 22.84 6.87 11.10
N LYS A 55 23.22 5.67 11.55
CA LYS A 55 24.50 5.03 11.20
C LYS A 55 24.58 4.76 9.70
N GLU A 56 23.52 4.24 9.09
CA GLU A 56 23.52 3.92 7.66
C GLU A 56 23.41 5.18 6.78
N MET A 57 22.64 6.18 7.23
CA MET A 57 22.56 7.48 6.56
C MET A 57 23.88 8.27 6.63
N ALA A 58 24.66 8.11 7.69
CA ALA A 58 26.00 8.68 7.76
C ALA A 58 26.92 8.07 6.67
N ILE A 59 26.76 6.78 6.35
CA ILE A 59 27.50 6.12 5.26
C ILE A 59 27.05 6.68 3.90
N LEU A 60 25.79 7.10 3.73
CA LEU A 60 25.33 7.76 2.51
C LEU A 60 25.99 9.13 2.27
N SER A 61 26.55 9.75 3.31
CA SER A 61 27.29 11.01 3.17
C SER A 61 28.72 10.83 2.65
N THR A 62 29.24 9.60 2.68
CA THR A 62 30.52 9.24 2.06
C THR A 62 30.27 8.74 0.65
N GLU A 63 31.09 9.15 -0.31
CA GLU A 63 31.12 8.58 -1.67
C GLU A 63 31.27 7.06 -1.55
N THR A 64 30.14 6.37 -1.60
CA THR A 64 30.07 4.92 -1.56
C THR A 64 29.60 4.52 -2.94
N GLU A 65 30.33 3.60 -3.57
CA GLU A 65 29.89 2.94 -4.79
C GLU A 65 28.41 2.56 -4.61
N GLN A 66 27.55 3.20 -5.41
CA GLN A 66 26.14 2.87 -5.44
C GLN A 66 26.09 1.40 -5.89
N ALA A 67 25.75 0.50 -4.97
CA ALA A 67 25.37 -0.84 -5.35
C ALA A 67 24.15 -0.67 -6.27
N GLN A 68 24.39 -0.78 -7.57
CA GLN A 68 23.39 -0.56 -8.59
C GLN A 68 22.38 -1.71 -8.45
N PHE A 69 21.22 -1.42 -7.86
CA PHE A 69 20.10 -2.35 -7.85
C PHE A 69 19.68 -2.56 -9.30
N ASP A 70 19.92 -3.76 -9.84
CA ASP A 70 19.41 -4.17 -11.14
C ASP A 70 18.10 -4.94 -10.93
N PRO A 71 16.93 -4.33 -11.21
CA PRO A 71 15.64 -4.99 -11.07
C PRO A 71 15.54 -6.25 -11.93
N THR A 72 16.25 -6.30 -13.06
CA THR A 72 16.26 -7.41 -14.00
C THR A 72 16.99 -8.61 -13.41
N ALA A 73 18.18 -8.39 -12.85
CA ALA A 73 18.96 -9.43 -12.18
C ALA A 73 18.24 -9.97 -10.94
N GLU A 74 17.57 -9.12 -10.16
CA GLU A 74 16.79 -9.56 -9.00
C GLU A 74 15.54 -10.35 -9.39
N ALA A 75 14.79 -9.89 -10.39
CA ALA A 75 13.62 -10.61 -10.89
C ALA A 75 14.00 -11.98 -11.49
N ALA A 76 15.17 -12.08 -12.15
CA ALA A 76 15.68 -13.32 -12.74
C ALA A 76 16.03 -14.41 -11.71
N LYS A 77 16.15 -14.08 -10.42
CA LYS A 77 16.34 -15.07 -9.34
C LYS A 77 15.12 -15.96 -9.13
N TYR A 78 13.95 -15.54 -9.62
CA TYR A 78 12.68 -16.22 -9.40
C TYR A 78 12.12 -16.76 -10.72
N ASP A 79 11.81 -18.05 -10.75
CA ASP A 79 11.16 -18.67 -11.91
C ASP A 79 9.64 -18.52 -11.84
N PHE A 80 9.10 -17.62 -12.67
CA PHE A 80 7.66 -17.42 -12.83
C PHE A 80 7.03 -18.23 -13.98
N SER A 81 7.80 -19.08 -14.68
CA SER A 81 7.31 -19.82 -15.84
C SER A 81 6.10 -20.71 -15.52
N LYS A 82 5.98 -21.17 -14.26
CA LYS A 82 4.85 -21.96 -13.76
C LYS A 82 3.51 -21.21 -13.76
N PHE A 83 3.52 -19.88 -13.80
CA PHE A 83 2.31 -19.04 -13.84
C PHE A 83 1.81 -18.73 -15.25
N THR A 84 2.54 -19.13 -16.31
CA THR A 84 2.16 -18.87 -17.70
C THR A 84 1.04 -19.79 -18.21
N LYS A 85 0.79 -20.91 -17.53
CA LYS A 85 -0.29 -21.82 -17.88
C LYS A 85 -1.57 -21.44 -17.14
N VAL A 86 -2.37 -20.58 -17.78
CA VAL A 86 -3.79 -20.42 -17.41
C VAL A 86 -4.53 -21.67 -17.89
N THR A 87 -4.54 -22.73 -17.09
CA THR A 87 -5.49 -23.82 -17.29
C THR A 87 -6.85 -23.35 -16.79
N SER A 88 -7.58 -22.59 -17.62
CA SER A 88 -8.99 -22.32 -17.33
C SER A 88 -9.78 -23.60 -17.58
N LYS A 89 -9.89 -24.48 -16.56
CA LYS A 89 -11.04 -25.38 -16.54
C LYS A 89 -12.27 -24.49 -16.56
N ALA A 90 -13.18 -24.73 -17.51
CA ALA A 90 -14.46 -24.02 -17.54
C ALA A 90 -15.11 -24.19 -16.16
N ARG A 91 -15.23 -23.09 -15.41
CA ARG A 91 -15.94 -23.11 -14.14
C ARG A 91 -17.41 -23.34 -14.49
N SER A 92 -17.98 -24.45 -14.03
CA SER A 92 -19.42 -24.65 -14.06
C SER A 92 -20.04 -23.79 -12.94
N GLY A 93 -20.84 -22.80 -13.32
CA GLY A 93 -21.60 -21.96 -12.38
C GLY A 93 -21.05 -20.54 -12.18
N LYS A 94 -21.81 -19.75 -11.43
CA LYS A 94 -21.47 -18.36 -11.10
C LYS A 94 -20.37 -18.31 -10.04
N ALA A 95 -19.52 -17.29 -10.10
CA ALA A 95 -18.38 -17.09 -9.22
C ALA A 95 -18.78 -16.48 -7.88
N LYS A 96 -18.11 -16.90 -6.81
CA LYS A 96 -18.09 -16.23 -5.51
C LYS A 96 -16.76 -15.53 -5.34
N VAL A 97 -16.78 -14.24 -5.04
CA VAL A 97 -15.59 -13.37 -5.05
C VAL A 97 -15.32 -12.85 -3.65
N LEU A 98 -14.08 -12.99 -3.16
CA LEU A 98 -13.61 -12.29 -1.97
C LEU A 98 -12.92 -10.99 -2.41
N LEU A 99 -13.48 -9.85 -2.04
CA LEU A 99 -12.92 -8.54 -2.36
C LEU A 99 -12.31 -7.91 -1.11
N THR A 100 -11.00 -7.73 -1.12
CA THR A 100 -10.29 -6.93 -0.13
C THR A 100 -10.12 -5.50 -0.64
N GLY A 101 -10.23 -4.52 0.25
CA GLY A 101 -10.05 -3.12 -0.13
C GLY A 101 -11.23 -2.51 -0.91
N ALA A 102 -12.46 -2.99 -0.68
CA ALA A 102 -13.69 -2.41 -1.26
C ALA A 102 -13.87 -0.90 -0.95
N THR A 103 -13.25 -0.41 0.13
CA THR A 103 -13.23 1.02 0.50
C THR A 103 -12.03 1.80 -0.09
N GLY A 104 -11.12 1.12 -0.77
CA GLY A 104 -9.97 1.71 -1.47
C GLY A 104 -10.34 2.28 -2.84
N TYR A 105 -9.38 2.93 -3.53
CA TYR A 105 -9.62 3.63 -4.80
C TYR A 105 -10.20 2.70 -5.87
N LEU A 106 -9.44 1.68 -6.30
CA LEU A 106 -9.86 0.71 -7.31
C LEU A 106 -11.00 -0.21 -6.82
N GLY A 107 -10.96 -0.61 -5.55
CA GLY A 107 -11.88 -1.60 -5.01
C GLY A 107 -13.35 -1.19 -5.06
N ALA A 108 -13.67 0.10 -4.96
CA ALA A 108 -15.05 0.57 -5.08
C ALA A 108 -15.62 0.36 -6.49
N TYR A 109 -14.83 0.64 -7.53
CA TYR A 109 -15.22 0.40 -8.92
C TYR A 109 -15.28 -1.10 -9.22
N LEU A 110 -14.31 -1.88 -8.73
CA LEU A 110 -14.37 -3.34 -8.86
C LEU A 110 -15.63 -3.92 -8.24
N LEU A 111 -16.03 -3.45 -7.05
CA LEU A 111 -17.27 -3.91 -6.42
C LEU A 111 -18.50 -3.62 -7.30
N LYS A 112 -18.56 -2.44 -7.94
CA LYS A 112 -19.64 -2.05 -8.85
C LYS A 112 -19.69 -3.00 -10.05
N GLU A 113 -18.57 -3.14 -10.74
CA GLU A 113 -18.47 -3.97 -11.96
C GLU A 113 -18.73 -5.45 -11.65
N LEU A 114 -18.25 -5.96 -10.50
CA LEU A 114 -18.54 -7.33 -10.06
C LEU A 114 -20.03 -7.53 -9.74
N ALA A 115 -20.69 -6.52 -9.16
CA ALA A 115 -22.12 -6.60 -8.87
C ALA A 115 -22.97 -6.56 -10.15
N GLU A 116 -22.52 -5.84 -11.17
CA GLU A 116 -23.16 -5.78 -12.50
C GLU A 116 -22.88 -7.04 -13.35
N ASN A 117 -21.90 -7.87 -12.97
CA ASN A 117 -21.57 -9.08 -13.70
C ASN A 117 -22.50 -10.27 -13.34
N ASP A 118 -23.21 -10.79 -14.34
CA ASP A 118 -24.11 -11.93 -14.17
C ASP A 118 -23.42 -13.26 -13.87
N SER A 119 -22.12 -13.36 -14.21
CA SER A 119 -21.28 -14.50 -13.86
C SER A 119 -20.85 -14.50 -12.40
N VAL A 120 -21.20 -13.46 -11.62
CA VAL A 120 -20.90 -13.37 -10.18
C VAL A 120 -22.19 -13.57 -9.39
N GLU A 121 -22.14 -14.52 -8.45
CA GLU A 121 -23.25 -14.86 -7.54
C GLU A 121 -23.18 -14.02 -6.26
N THR A 122 -22.01 -13.94 -5.64
CA THR A 122 -21.84 -13.32 -4.33
C THR A 122 -20.47 -12.69 -4.20
N ILE A 123 -20.42 -11.51 -3.58
CA ILE A 123 -19.21 -10.75 -3.31
C ILE A 123 -19.07 -10.64 -1.79
N TYR A 124 -18.02 -11.23 -1.24
CA TYR A 124 -17.65 -11.06 0.16
C TYR A 124 -16.69 -9.89 0.27
N ALA A 125 -17.20 -8.73 0.66
CA ALA A 125 -16.41 -7.51 0.80
C ALA A 125 -15.83 -7.42 2.22
N VAL A 126 -14.51 -7.62 2.35
CA VAL A 126 -13.83 -7.52 3.65
C VAL A 126 -13.53 -6.06 3.96
N VAL A 127 -14.10 -5.56 5.05
CA VAL A 127 -14.01 -4.16 5.45
C VAL A 127 -13.67 -4.03 6.93
N ARG A 128 -12.66 -3.21 7.22
CA ARG A 128 -12.30 -2.79 8.58
C ARG A 128 -13.43 -1.99 9.21
N ALA A 129 -14.24 -2.67 10.02
CA ALA A 129 -15.39 -2.12 10.73
C ALA A 129 -15.69 -2.95 11.99
N LYS A 130 -16.49 -2.39 12.91
CA LYS A 130 -16.90 -3.08 14.15
C LYS A 130 -18.05 -4.05 13.94
N ASP A 131 -18.85 -3.82 12.90
CA ASP A 131 -20.07 -4.55 12.59
C ASP A 131 -20.42 -4.37 11.11
N GLU A 132 -21.30 -5.23 10.60
CA GLU A 132 -21.69 -5.30 9.19
C GLU A 132 -22.33 -4.00 8.70
N SER A 133 -23.14 -3.35 9.53
CA SER A 133 -23.79 -2.08 9.19
C SER A 133 -22.76 -0.97 8.95
N ARG A 134 -21.75 -0.86 9.83
CA ARG A 134 -20.63 0.07 9.64
C ARG A 134 -19.76 -0.32 8.44
N ALA A 135 -19.58 -1.61 8.16
CA ALA A 135 -18.83 -2.06 6.98
C ALA A 135 -19.51 -1.58 5.69
N MET A 136 -20.82 -1.81 5.59
CA MET A 136 -21.66 -1.33 4.48
C MET A 136 -21.61 0.20 4.38
N GLN A 137 -21.84 0.91 5.50
CA GLN A 137 -21.84 2.38 5.50
C GLN A 137 -20.51 2.96 5.00
N ARG A 138 -19.38 2.37 5.38
CA ARG A 138 -18.06 2.81 4.88
C ARG A 138 -17.94 2.64 3.36
N VAL A 139 -18.54 1.62 2.77
CA VAL A 139 -18.56 1.42 1.32
C VAL A 139 -19.50 2.42 0.66
N VAL A 140 -20.69 2.66 1.23
CA VAL A 140 -21.64 3.68 0.77
C VAL A 140 -20.99 5.07 0.77
N ASP A 141 -20.33 5.47 1.85
CA ASP A 141 -19.63 6.76 1.96
C ASP A 141 -18.58 6.93 0.86
N VAL A 142 -17.87 5.83 0.54
CA VAL A 142 -16.85 5.79 -0.49
C VAL A 142 -17.47 5.90 -1.89
N TYR A 143 -18.61 5.26 -2.14
CA TYR A 143 -19.37 5.37 -3.38
C TYR A 143 -19.82 6.82 -3.59
N THR A 144 -20.48 7.41 -2.60
CA THR A 144 -20.95 8.80 -2.63
C THR A 144 -19.80 9.78 -2.90
N LYS A 145 -18.67 9.64 -2.19
CA LYS A 145 -17.48 10.49 -2.39
C LYS A 145 -16.89 10.42 -3.80
N ARG A 146 -17.19 9.37 -4.55
CA ARG A 146 -16.66 9.12 -5.90
C ARG A 146 -17.70 9.30 -7.00
N GLY A 147 -18.91 9.75 -6.66
CA GLY A 147 -20.01 9.88 -7.61
C GLY A 147 -20.50 8.53 -8.14
N LEU A 148 -20.31 7.45 -7.39
CA LEU A 148 -20.85 6.13 -7.70
C LEU A 148 -22.20 5.95 -7.00
N GLU A 149 -23.15 5.35 -7.71
CA GLU A 149 -24.43 4.96 -7.12
C GLU A 149 -24.30 3.61 -6.41
N PHE A 150 -24.73 3.56 -5.15
CA PHE A 150 -24.81 2.31 -4.40
C PHE A 150 -26.12 1.59 -4.76
N SER A 151 -26.10 0.85 -5.87
CA SER A 151 -27.29 0.22 -6.46
C SER A 151 -27.81 -0.99 -5.69
N ASP A 152 -29.05 -1.39 -5.97
CA ASP A 152 -29.65 -2.61 -5.40
C ASP A 152 -28.88 -3.88 -5.77
N ASN A 153 -28.20 -3.91 -6.92
CA ASN A 153 -27.34 -5.03 -7.31
C ASN A 153 -26.12 -5.14 -6.39
N VAL A 154 -25.48 -4.00 -6.09
CA VAL A 154 -24.35 -3.97 -5.13
C VAL A 154 -24.84 -4.43 -3.77
N LYS A 155 -25.98 -3.92 -3.29
CA LYS A 155 -26.55 -4.28 -1.99
C LYS A 155 -26.92 -5.76 -1.91
N SER A 156 -27.54 -6.32 -2.95
CA SER A 156 -28.08 -7.69 -2.92
C SER A 156 -27.03 -8.77 -3.18
N LYS A 157 -26.00 -8.50 -3.99
CA LYS A 157 -24.91 -9.47 -4.26
C LYS A 157 -23.77 -9.38 -3.25
N THR A 158 -23.73 -8.37 -2.39
CA THR A 158 -22.60 -8.16 -1.46
C THR A 158 -22.93 -8.59 -0.05
N VAL A 159 -22.09 -9.45 0.51
CA VAL A 159 -22.03 -9.76 1.94
C VAL A 159 -20.86 -8.99 2.54
N PHE A 160 -21.13 -8.11 3.51
CA PHE A 160 -20.09 -7.32 4.15
C PHE A 160 -19.48 -8.09 5.32
N VAL A 161 -18.18 -8.36 5.24
CA VAL A 161 -17.45 -9.11 6.26
C VAL A 161 -16.55 -8.15 7.02
N CYS A 162 -16.68 -8.14 8.36
CA CYS A 162 -15.79 -7.36 9.21
C CYS A 162 -14.41 -8.04 9.29
N GLY A 163 -13.34 -7.30 8.99
CA GLY A 163 -11.96 -7.81 9.04
C GLY A 163 -10.92 -6.71 8.98
#